data_AF-A0A7X3TUX1-F1
#
_entry.id   AF-A0A7X3TUX1-F1
#
_cell.length_a   1.000
_cell.length_b   1.000
_cell.length_c   1.000
_cell.angle_alpha   90.00
_cell.angle_beta   90.00
_cell.angle_gamma   90.00
#
_symmetry.space_group_name_H-M   'P 1'
#
loop_
_entity.id
_entity.type
_entity.pdbx_description
1 polymer ?
#
loop_
_entity_poly.entity_id
_entity_poly.type
_entity_poly.pdbx_seq_one_letter_code
_entity_poly.pdbx_strand_id
1 'polypeptide(L)'
;MPPRSFRIDVPDSVLDDLRDRLDRTRWPDAIPDTGWDYGADIAYVRELCDYWRSEYDWRAQEEALNAWPQFLCEVDGVDIHLWHVRGQGPNPHP
;
A
#
# COMPACT_ATOMS: atom_id res chain seq x y z
N MET A 1 -23.61 8.63 -11.21
CA MET A 1 -24.35 7.84 -10.19
C MET A 1 -23.97 8.33 -8.80
N PRO A 2 -24.77 8.10 -7.73
CA PRO A 2 -24.31 8.43 -6.38
C PRO A 2 -23.07 7.59 -6.01
N PRO A 3 -22.12 8.12 -5.20
CA PRO A 3 -20.97 7.36 -4.76
C PRO A 3 -21.38 6.11 -3.99
N ARG A 4 -20.71 5.00 -4.23
CA ARG A 4 -20.92 3.72 -3.54
C ARG A 4 -19.87 3.54 -2.46
N SER A 5 -20.27 2.98 -1.30
CA SER A 5 -19.33 2.70 -0.21
C SER A 5 -18.22 1.77 -0.68
N PHE A 6 -17.01 2.02 -0.22
CA PHE A 6 -15.85 1.19 -0.48
C PHE A 6 -15.16 0.83 0.83
N ARG A 7 -14.67 -0.41 0.91
CA ARG A 7 -13.84 -0.91 1.99
C ARG A 7 -12.73 -1.72 1.37
N ILE A 8 -11.50 -1.48 1.80
CA ILE A 8 -10.35 -2.29 1.41
C ILE A 8 -10.51 -3.65 2.09
N ASP A 9 -10.52 -4.71 1.29
CA ASP A 9 -10.62 -6.09 1.74
C ASP A 9 -9.74 -6.96 0.83
N VAL A 10 -8.46 -7.03 1.18
CA VAL A 10 -7.49 -7.82 0.41
C VAL A 10 -7.56 -9.28 0.87
N PRO A 11 -7.85 -10.25 -0.01
CA PRO A 11 -7.90 -11.66 0.37
C PRO A 11 -6.57 -12.16 0.95
N ASP A 12 -6.61 -13.05 1.95
CA ASP A 12 -5.40 -13.65 2.54
C ASP A 12 -4.49 -14.29 1.47
N SER A 13 -5.08 -14.90 0.44
CA SER A 13 -4.34 -15.50 -0.67
C SER A 13 -3.44 -14.52 -1.42
N VAL A 14 -3.78 -13.23 -1.46
CA VAL A 14 -2.93 -12.19 -2.08
C VAL A 14 -1.74 -11.87 -1.19
N LEU A 15 -1.94 -11.86 0.13
CA LEU A 15 -0.87 -11.62 1.10
C LEU A 15 0.08 -12.83 1.18
N ASP A 16 -0.46 -14.04 1.06
CA ASP A 16 0.33 -15.26 0.99
C ASP A 16 1.15 -15.33 -0.30
N ASP A 17 0.55 -15.00 -1.46
CA ASP A 17 1.31 -14.89 -2.72
C ASP A 17 2.42 -13.83 -2.64
N LEU A 18 2.16 -12.69 -1.98
CA LEU A 18 3.19 -11.68 -1.73
C LEU A 18 4.36 -12.26 -0.91
N ARG A 19 4.08 -12.92 0.21
CA ARG A 19 5.11 -13.54 1.08
C ARG A 19 5.92 -14.59 0.32
N ASP A 20 5.26 -15.45 -0.46
CA ASP A 20 5.89 -16.48 -1.26
C ASP A 20 6.80 -15.91 -2.36
N ARG A 21 6.48 -14.73 -2.89
CA ARG A 21 7.34 -14.05 -3.88
C ARG A 21 8.53 -13.39 -3.23
N LEU A 22 8.34 -12.74 -2.08
CA LEU A 22 9.44 -12.18 -1.29
C LEU A 22 10.45 -13.28 -0.92
N ASP A 23 9.98 -14.45 -0.49
CA ASP A 23 10.82 -15.61 -0.17
C ASP A 23 11.65 -16.15 -1.33
N ARG A 24 11.08 -16.12 -2.53
CA ARG A 24 11.71 -16.66 -3.72
C ARG A 24 12.46 -15.58 -4.51
N THR A 25 12.70 -14.42 -3.90
CA THR A 25 13.42 -13.32 -4.55
C THR A 25 14.81 -13.77 -4.94
N ARG A 26 15.12 -13.64 -6.23
CA ARG A 26 16.47 -13.81 -6.77
C ARG A 26 17.16 -12.47 -6.80
N TRP A 27 18.15 -12.30 -5.93
CA TRP A 27 18.88 -11.04 -5.81
C TRP A 27 19.93 -10.88 -6.91
N PRO A 28 20.06 -9.70 -7.52
CA PRO A 28 21.20 -9.35 -8.36
C PRO A 28 22.49 -9.21 -7.52
N ASP A 29 23.62 -9.30 -8.19
CA ASP A 29 24.91 -8.91 -7.62
C ASP A 29 24.99 -7.38 -7.49
N ALA A 30 25.75 -6.90 -6.52
CA ALA A 30 26.06 -5.48 -6.36
C ALA A 30 27.53 -5.19 -6.65
N ILE A 31 27.78 -3.99 -7.17
CA ILE A 31 29.13 -3.45 -7.28
C ILE A 31 29.56 -3.01 -5.87
N PRO A 32 30.71 -3.47 -5.36
CA PRO A 32 31.18 -3.07 -4.03
C PRO A 32 31.34 -1.55 -3.93
N ASP A 33 31.06 -1.01 -2.74
CA ASP A 33 31.31 0.39 -2.36
C ASP A 33 30.60 1.47 -3.21
N THR A 34 29.50 1.12 -3.90
CA THR A 34 28.73 2.11 -4.69
C THR A 34 27.49 2.66 -4.00
N GLY A 35 27.03 2.04 -2.90
CA GLY A 35 25.82 2.46 -2.18
C GLY A 35 24.63 2.70 -3.12
N TRP A 36 24.16 3.95 -3.16
CA TRP A 36 22.99 4.39 -3.94
C TRP A 36 23.30 5.01 -5.31
N ASP A 37 24.57 5.08 -5.71
CA ASP A 37 25.01 5.82 -6.89
C ASP A 37 24.37 5.35 -8.21
N TYR A 38 23.91 4.09 -8.23
CA TYR A 38 23.31 3.44 -9.41
C TYR A 38 21.88 2.96 -9.19
N GLY A 39 21.21 3.49 -8.15
CA GLY A 39 19.84 3.10 -7.79
C GLY A 39 19.76 2.56 -6.37
N ALA A 40 18.73 1.75 -6.11
CA ALA A 40 18.50 1.23 -4.76
C ALA A 40 19.64 0.30 -4.33
N ASP A 41 20.21 0.56 -3.15
CA ASP A 41 21.23 -0.29 -2.54
C ASP A 41 20.64 -1.68 -2.23
N ILE A 42 21.30 -2.72 -2.73
CA ILE A 42 20.83 -4.09 -2.57
C ILE A 42 20.78 -4.52 -1.10
N ALA A 43 21.69 -4.04 -0.27
CA ALA A 43 21.74 -4.40 1.14
C ALA A 43 20.50 -3.86 1.86
N TYR A 44 20.17 -2.59 1.60
CA TYR A 44 18.99 -1.95 2.15
C TYR A 44 17.68 -2.59 1.64
N VAL A 45 17.57 -2.87 0.34
CA VAL A 45 16.35 -3.49 -0.20
C VAL A 45 16.12 -4.88 0.39
N ARG A 46 17.19 -5.65 0.65
CA ARG A 46 17.09 -6.95 1.33
C ARG A 46 16.55 -6.80 2.75
N GLU A 47 17.10 -5.88 3.53
CA GLU A 47 16.61 -5.57 4.88
C GLU A 47 15.13 -5.15 4.87
N LEU A 48 14.74 -4.28 3.92
CA LEU A 48 13.35 -3.85 3.77
C LEU A 48 12.42 -5.01 3.39
N CYS A 49 12.84 -5.88 2.48
CA CYS A 49 12.07 -7.07 2.11
C CYS A 49 11.95 -8.07 3.27
N ASP A 50 13.00 -8.21 4.09
CA ASP A 50 12.96 -9.03 5.30
C ASP A 50 11.90 -8.49 6.28
N TYR A 51 11.94 -7.19 6.59
CA TYR A 51 10.91 -6.53 7.41
C TYR A 51 9.50 -6.71 6.83
N TRP A 52 9.33 -6.51 5.52
CA TRP A 52 8.02 -6.64 4.87
C TRP A 52 7.47 -8.06 4.98
N ARG A 53 8.34 -9.06 4.88
CA ARG A 53 7.97 -10.47 5.01
C ARG A 53 7.60 -10.84 6.44
N SER A 54 8.34 -10.38 7.44
CA SER A 54 8.31 -10.96 8.80
C SER A 54 7.59 -10.11 9.83
N GLU A 55 7.58 -8.79 9.68
CA GLU A 55 7.16 -7.85 10.71
C GLU A 55 6.04 -6.92 10.27
N TYR A 56 5.95 -6.61 8.96
CA TYR A 56 4.92 -5.72 8.45
C TYR A 56 3.53 -6.35 8.51
N ASP A 57 2.64 -5.71 9.27
CA ASP A 57 1.25 -6.13 9.42
C ASP A 57 0.33 -5.37 8.45
N TRP A 58 0.01 -6.00 7.31
CA TRP A 58 -0.97 -5.46 6.38
C TRP A 58 -2.35 -5.27 7.01
N ARG A 59 -2.80 -6.16 7.90
CA ARG A 59 -4.15 -6.08 8.47
C ARG A 59 -4.31 -4.87 9.37
N ALA A 60 -3.27 -4.51 10.13
CA ALA A 60 -3.25 -3.26 10.88
C ALA A 60 -3.35 -2.01 9.96
N GLN A 61 -2.66 -2.03 8.82
CA GLN A 61 -2.73 -0.91 7.86
C GLN A 61 -4.07 -0.85 7.14
N GLU A 62 -4.61 -2.00 6.75
CA GLU A 62 -5.94 -2.12 6.15
C GLU A 62 -7.03 -1.60 7.10
N GLU A 63 -6.93 -1.90 8.40
CA GLU A 63 -7.82 -1.32 9.42
C GLU A 63 -7.66 0.20 9.51
N ALA A 64 -6.43 0.70 9.59
CA ALA A 64 -6.15 2.13 9.69
C ALA A 64 -6.66 2.92 8.47
N LEU A 65 -6.51 2.37 7.26
CA LEU A 65 -7.05 2.96 6.03
C LEU A 65 -8.58 2.93 6.03
N ASN A 66 -9.17 1.80 6.47
CA ASN A 66 -10.62 1.63 6.57
C ASN A 66 -11.28 2.41 7.73
N ALA A 67 -10.50 3.05 8.60
CA ALA A 67 -11.03 3.96 9.62
C ALA A 67 -11.64 5.24 9.02
N TRP A 68 -11.32 5.55 7.76
CA TRP A 68 -11.86 6.71 7.04
C TRP A 68 -12.99 6.31 6.09
N PRO A 69 -14.05 7.13 5.92
CA PRO A 69 -15.09 6.88 4.94
C PRO A 69 -14.53 6.90 3.50
N GLN A 70 -14.64 5.77 2.81
CA GLN A 70 -14.17 5.61 1.43
C GLN A 70 -15.32 5.32 0.48
N PHE A 71 -15.17 5.79 -0.76
CA PHE A 71 -16.18 5.67 -1.78
C PHE A 71 -15.56 5.41 -3.15
N LEU A 72 -16.37 4.83 -4.03
CA LEU A 72 -16.12 4.79 -5.46
C LEU A 72 -17.18 5.63 -6.17
N CYS A 73 -16.75 6.42 -7.14
CA CYS A 73 -17.62 7.21 -8.00
C CYS A 73 -17.25 6.95 -9.46
N GLU A 74 -18.24 6.67 -10.30
CA GLU A 74 -18.02 6.55 -11.73
C GLU A 74 -17.97 7.94 -12.38
N VAL A 75 -16.86 8.24 -13.05
CA VAL A 75 -16.65 9.45 -13.85
C VAL A 75 -16.20 9.01 -15.24
N ASP A 76 -16.98 9.37 -16.27
CA ASP A 76 -16.72 9.00 -17.66
C ASP A 76 -16.44 7.49 -17.89
N GLY A 77 -17.17 6.63 -17.16
CA GLY A 77 -17.04 5.17 -17.25
C GLY A 77 -15.87 4.58 -16.46
N VAL A 78 -15.18 5.37 -15.63
CA VAL A 78 -14.05 4.94 -14.80
C VAL A 78 -14.40 5.10 -13.32
N ASP A 79 -14.13 4.06 -12.52
CA ASP A 79 -14.23 4.12 -11.07
C ASP A 79 -13.08 4.98 -10.50
N ILE A 80 -13.44 6.05 -9.79
CA ILE A 80 -12.53 6.89 -9.01
C ILE A 80 -12.70 6.57 -7.54
N HIS A 81 -11.62 6.13 -6.88
CA HIS A 81 -11.56 5.94 -5.43
C HIS A 81 -11.27 7.27 -4.73
N LEU A 82 -12.01 7.54 -3.66
CA LEU A 82 -11.81 8.73 -2.84
C LEU A 82 -12.10 8.46 -1.37
N TRP A 83 -11.48 9.26 -0.51
CA TRP A 83 -11.96 9.49 0.85
C TRP A 83 -12.77 10.78 0.87
N HIS A 84 -13.89 10.78 1.58
CA HIS A 84 -14.65 12.01 1.82
C HIS A 84 -14.83 12.17 3.33
N VAL A 85 -14.01 13.04 3.91
CA VAL A 85 -13.99 13.35 5.34
C VAL A 85 -14.53 14.76 5.53
N ARG A 86 -15.65 14.89 6.22
CA ARG A 86 -16.26 16.21 6.46
C ARG A 86 -15.38 17.02 7.42
N GLY A 87 -15.04 18.24 7.02
CA GLY A 87 -14.38 19.18 7.91
C GLY A 87 -15.20 19.47 9.16
N GLN A 88 -14.52 19.70 10.28
CA GLN A 88 -15.12 20.07 11.55
C GLN A 88 -14.86 21.55 11.85
N GLY A 89 -15.79 22.21 12.55
CA GLY A 89 -15.64 23.61 12.96
C GLY A 89 -16.63 24.57 12.27
N PRO A 90 -16.50 25.88 12.51
CA PRO A 90 -17.51 26.87 12.13
C PRO A 90 -17.51 27.25 10.64
N ASN A 91 -16.40 27.03 9.92
CA ASN A 91 -16.30 27.33 8.49
C ASN A 91 -15.41 26.31 7.77
N PRO A 92 -15.84 25.03 7.69
CA PRO A 92 -15.07 24.02 7.00
C PRO A 92 -15.14 24.27 5.49
N HIS A 93 -13.98 24.27 4.85
CA HIS A 93 -13.87 24.36 3.40
C HIS A 93 -13.82 22.96 2.77
N PRO A 94 -14.34 22.79 1.53
CA PRO A 94 -14.10 21.61 0.71
C PRO A 94 -12.62 21.47 0.31
#